data_AF-A0A939RBH9-F1
#
_entry.id   AF-A0A939RBH9-F1
#
_cell.length_a   1.000
_cell.length_b   1.000
_cell.length_c   1.000
_cell.angle_alpha   90.00
_cell.angle_beta   90.00
_cell.angle_gamma   90.00
#
_symmetry.space_group_name_H-M   'P 1'
#
loop_
_entity.id
_entity.type
_entity.pdbx_description
1 polymer ?
#
loop_
_entity_poly.entity_id
_entity_poly.type
_entity_poly.pdbx_seq_one_letter_code
_entity_poly.pdbx_strand_id
1 'polypeptide(L)'
;MSVKRICLFAAYSSSGRITDYIIFYLKSLSEFADIFYCADNDFIDTEIDKIRPFVKDAFYGRHSKYDFGSWAKIIDKIGWDKIAEYDELLLVNDSCFGPLFSLSSVFEKMDGVECDVWGIAKNKFLMSFFLCLKKNVFNDTKLRQFFQKLESSDNKIVFLDYEKELNDILEKHTCAAFLDKETLKQLYKQNKKFVRKSLRSVFPWPLRWFLRIRTNKLRLYDNEALLLPLLGFPFLKKAAFLNATSLIPTYGLKFVKNCTDYDPTLISSILPKECTGKQRFLKYLSERVRLIIERNKYHLMKHFSKNIPKR
;
A
#
# COMPACT_ATOMS: atom_id res chain seq x y z
N MET A 1 -10.30 -15.23 -24.41
CA MET A 1 -11.32 -14.71 -23.47
C MET A 1 -10.63 -13.70 -22.56
N SER A 2 -11.29 -12.61 -22.19
CA SER A 2 -10.73 -11.67 -21.19
C SER A 2 -10.67 -12.34 -19.82
N VAL A 3 -9.57 -12.17 -19.08
CA VAL A 3 -9.39 -12.70 -17.73
C VAL A 3 -10.49 -12.18 -16.81
N LYS A 4 -11.22 -13.08 -16.12
CA LYS A 4 -12.27 -12.69 -15.17
C LYS A 4 -11.69 -12.62 -13.77
N ARG A 5 -11.73 -11.44 -13.14
CA ARG A 5 -11.16 -11.22 -11.80
C ARG A 5 -12.23 -10.95 -10.74
N ILE A 6 -12.05 -11.51 -9.57
CA ILE A 6 -12.79 -11.16 -8.35
C ILE A 6 -11.86 -10.41 -7.41
N CYS A 7 -12.34 -9.34 -6.79
CA CYS A 7 -11.59 -8.58 -5.80
C CYS A 7 -12.25 -8.65 -4.43
N LEU A 8 -11.48 -9.05 -3.42
CA LEU A 8 -11.82 -8.89 -2.01
C LEU A 8 -11.16 -7.61 -1.51
N PHE A 9 -11.96 -6.57 -1.29
CA PHE A 9 -11.48 -5.26 -0.88
C PHE A 9 -11.69 -5.07 0.63
N ALA A 10 -10.58 -4.97 1.37
CA ALA A 10 -10.58 -4.70 2.81
C ALA A 10 -10.45 -3.20 3.09
N ALA A 11 -11.31 -2.67 3.97
CA ALA A 11 -11.33 -1.26 4.31
C ALA A 11 -11.42 -1.01 5.82
N TYR A 12 -10.91 0.15 6.23
CA TYR A 12 -11.08 0.66 7.58
C TYR A 12 -11.12 2.19 7.59
N SER A 13 -12.11 2.75 8.29
CA SER A 13 -12.32 4.17 8.48
C SER A 13 -12.39 4.52 9.97
N SER A 14 -11.40 5.25 10.47
CA SER A 14 -11.46 5.80 11.83
C SER A 14 -12.58 6.82 12.04
N SER A 15 -13.16 7.35 10.95
CA SER A 15 -14.25 8.33 10.98
C SER A 15 -15.65 7.73 10.86
N GLY A 16 -15.76 6.40 10.68
CA GLY A 16 -17.05 5.74 10.43
C GLY A 16 -17.70 6.13 9.11
N ARG A 17 -16.93 6.65 8.15
CA ARG A 17 -17.42 7.07 6.82
C ARG A 17 -16.59 6.50 5.69
N ILE A 18 -17.23 6.19 4.57
CA ILE A 18 -16.55 5.89 3.32
C ILE A 18 -16.14 7.22 2.69
N THR A 19 -14.82 7.37 2.50
CA THR A 19 -14.21 8.61 2.02
C THR A 19 -14.08 8.61 0.50
N ASP A 20 -14.00 9.79 -0.10
CA ASP A 20 -14.00 9.95 -1.56
C ASP A 20 -12.85 9.22 -2.25
N TYR A 21 -11.68 9.07 -1.59
CA TYR A 21 -10.57 8.32 -2.18
C TYR A 21 -10.88 6.82 -2.26
N ILE A 22 -11.68 6.27 -1.34
CA ILE A 22 -12.15 4.88 -1.43
C ILE A 22 -13.11 4.72 -2.59
N ILE A 23 -14.07 5.66 -2.74
CA ILE A 23 -15.02 5.66 -3.85
C ILE A 23 -14.27 5.71 -5.18
N PHE A 24 -13.27 6.59 -5.28
CA PHE A 24 -12.40 6.69 -6.45
C PHE A 24 -11.64 5.38 -6.71
N TYR A 25 -11.05 4.78 -5.68
CA TYR A 25 -10.29 3.54 -5.81
C TYR A 25 -11.19 2.38 -6.28
N LEU A 26 -12.36 2.20 -5.67
CA LEU A 26 -13.33 1.18 -6.07
C LEU A 26 -13.83 1.38 -7.49
N LYS A 27 -14.14 2.63 -7.87
CA LYS A 27 -14.52 2.97 -9.24
C LYS A 27 -13.43 2.54 -10.24
N SER A 28 -12.18 2.95 -10.03
CA SER A 28 -11.08 2.58 -10.93
C SER A 28 -10.81 1.08 -10.95
N LEU A 29 -10.98 0.38 -9.84
CA LEU A 29 -10.76 -1.07 -9.77
C LEU A 29 -11.91 -1.86 -10.42
N SER A 30 -13.13 -1.33 -10.42
CA SER A 30 -14.32 -1.97 -10.98
C SER A 30 -14.26 -2.15 -12.50
N GLU A 31 -13.37 -1.41 -13.17
CA GLU A 31 -13.04 -1.59 -14.59
C GLU A 31 -12.31 -2.91 -14.88
N PHE A 32 -11.70 -3.54 -13.87
CA PHE A 32 -10.83 -4.71 -14.03
C PHE A 32 -11.28 -5.94 -13.25
N ALA A 33 -12.21 -5.78 -12.29
CA ALA A 33 -12.65 -6.85 -11.40
C ALA A 33 -14.07 -6.65 -10.87
N ASP A 34 -14.75 -7.76 -10.59
CA ASP A 34 -15.95 -7.78 -9.77
C ASP A 34 -15.56 -7.63 -8.29
N ILE A 35 -15.94 -6.52 -7.66
CA ILE A 35 -15.49 -6.19 -6.30
C ILE A 35 -16.50 -6.63 -5.24
N PHE A 36 -16.03 -7.33 -4.23
CA PHE A 36 -16.72 -7.58 -2.97
C PHE A 36 -16.01 -6.81 -1.87
N TYR A 37 -16.74 -5.91 -1.23
CA TYR A 37 -16.20 -4.99 -0.24
C TYR A 37 -16.45 -5.50 1.18
N CYS A 38 -15.47 -5.39 2.07
CA CYS A 38 -15.68 -5.55 3.49
C CYS A 38 -14.92 -4.51 4.30
N ALA A 39 -15.59 -3.93 5.29
CA ALA A 39 -14.97 -3.01 6.23
C ALA A 39 -15.03 -3.50 7.68
N ASP A 40 -13.93 -3.29 8.40
CA ASP A 40 -13.86 -3.43 9.86
C ASP A 40 -14.47 -2.19 10.55
N ASN A 41 -15.72 -1.86 10.21
CA ASN A 41 -16.43 -0.69 10.70
C ASN A 41 -17.92 -0.97 10.77
N ASP A 42 -18.61 -0.31 11.67
CA ASP A 42 -20.06 -0.16 11.56
C ASP A 42 -20.35 1.06 10.70
N PHE A 43 -21.25 0.90 9.71
CA PHE A 43 -21.68 1.95 8.82
C PHE A 43 -23.19 2.10 8.86
N ILE A 44 -23.66 3.31 8.57
CA ILE A 44 -25.06 3.55 8.19
C ILE A 44 -25.23 3.24 6.69
N ASP A 45 -26.42 2.83 6.29
CA ASP A 45 -26.66 2.37 4.91
C ASP A 45 -26.31 3.43 3.85
N THR A 46 -26.52 4.72 4.16
CA THR A 46 -26.19 5.83 3.24
C THR A 46 -24.69 5.94 2.95
N GLU A 47 -23.82 5.41 3.80
CA GLU A 47 -22.38 5.34 3.49
C GLU A 47 -22.11 4.22 2.48
N ILE A 48 -22.78 3.08 2.60
CA ILE A 48 -22.67 1.96 1.66
C ILE A 48 -23.23 2.33 0.29
N ASP A 49 -24.32 3.10 0.24
CA ASP A 49 -24.93 3.58 -1.00
C ASP A 49 -23.93 4.30 -1.92
N LYS A 50 -22.92 4.98 -1.35
CA LYS A 50 -21.86 5.67 -2.11
C LYS A 50 -21.01 4.75 -2.98
N ILE A 51 -20.88 3.47 -2.61
CA ILE A 51 -20.03 2.50 -3.30
C ILE A 51 -20.80 1.42 -4.06
N ARG A 52 -22.11 1.30 -3.84
CA ARG A 52 -22.98 0.32 -4.52
C ARG A 52 -22.77 0.25 -6.05
N PRO A 53 -22.56 1.35 -6.78
CA PRO A 53 -22.34 1.26 -8.23
C PRO A 53 -21.06 0.53 -8.65
N PHE A 54 -20.10 0.37 -7.74
CA PHE A 54 -18.75 -0.14 -8.02
C PHE A 54 -18.48 -1.52 -7.41
N VAL A 55 -19.44 -2.07 -6.65
CA VAL A 55 -19.28 -3.35 -5.93
C VAL A 55 -20.44 -4.28 -6.23
N LYS A 56 -20.18 -5.59 -6.19
CA LYS A 56 -21.20 -6.64 -6.29
C LYS A 56 -21.92 -6.85 -4.97
N ASP A 57 -21.19 -6.74 -3.87
CA ASP A 57 -21.75 -6.80 -2.52
C ASP A 57 -20.84 -6.04 -1.54
N ALA A 58 -21.41 -5.64 -0.40
CA ALA A 58 -20.71 -4.90 0.64
C ALA A 58 -21.08 -5.45 2.02
N PHE A 59 -20.05 -5.85 2.77
CA PHE A 59 -20.16 -6.31 4.14
C PHE A 59 -19.50 -5.31 5.08
N TYR A 60 -20.05 -5.19 6.29
CA TYR A 60 -19.48 -4.34 7.32
C TYR A 60 -19.80 -4.93 8.69
N GLY A 61 -19.26 -4.33 9.73
CA GLY A 61 -19.35 -4.79 11.11
C GLY A 61 -17.97 -5.10 11.68
N ARG A 62 -17.71 -4.59 12.89
CA ARG A 62 -16.44 -4.77 13.60
C ARG A 62 -16.08 -6.25 13.76
N HIS A 63 -14.86 -6.60 13.37
CA HIS A 63 -14.30 -7.94 13.53
C HIS A 63 -12.88 -7.94 14.13
N SER A 64 -12.17 -6.80 14.19
CA SER A 64 -10.86 -6.68 14.86
C SER A 64 -9.82 -7.72 14.41
N LYS A 65 -9.79 -8.01 13.11
CA LYS A 65 -8.92 -9.01 12.45
C LYS A 65 -8.08 -8.39 11.32
N TYR A 66 -7.98 -7.06 11.27
CA TYR A 66 -7.31 -6.30 10.20
C TYR A 66 -7.78 -6.74 8.80
N ASP A 67 -7.02 -6.42 7.76
CA ASP A 67 -7.39 -6.68 6.37
C ASP A 67 -7.69 -8.17 6.09
N PHE A 68 -6.92 -9.07 6.72
CA PHE A 68 -7.10 -10.53 6.60
C PHE A 68 -8.50 -10.96 7.02
N GLY A 69 -9.02 -10.38 8.09
CA GLY A 69 -10.38 -10.64 8.57
C GLY A 69 -11.46 -10.18 7.61
N SER A 70 -11.26 -9.03 6.96
CA SER A 70 -12.19 -8.54 5.94
C SER A 70 -12.23 -9.48 4.73
N TRP A 71 -11.08 -9.96 4.25
CA TRP A 71 -11.04 -10.95 3.17
C TRP A 71 -11.70 -12.27 3.59
N ALA A 72 -11.41 -12.77 4.79
CA ALA A 72 -12.05 -13.99 5.31
C ALA A 72 -13.57 -13.83 5.42
N LYS A 73 -14.06 -12.71 5.94
CA LYS A 73 -15.50 -12.45 6.06
C LYS A 73 -16.19 -12.42 4.70
N ILE A 74 -15.54 -11.90 3.66
CA ILE A 74 -16.09 -11.98 2.29
C ILE A 74 -16.13 -13.44 1.83
N ILE A 75 -15.04 -14.19 2.00
CA ILE A 75 -14.95 -15.62 1.66
C ILE A 75 -16.06 -16.42 2.35
N ASP A 76 -16.28 -16.19 3.65
CA ASP A 76 -17.34 -16.84 4.43
C ASP A 76 -18.74 -16.52 3.92
N LYS A 77 -18.95 -15.30 3.38
CA LYS A 77 -20.25 -14.85 2.87
C LYS A 77 -20.56 -15.38 1.48
N ILE A 78 -19.59 -15.42 0.58
CA ILE A 78 -19.82 -15.79 -0.83
C ILE A 78 -19.40 -17.22 -1.17
N GLY A 79 -18.55 -17.82 -0.34
CA GLY A 79 -18.04 -19.17 -0.53
C GLY A 79 -16.91 -19.29 -1.56
N TRP A 80 -16.08 -20.31 -1.40
CA TRP A 80 -15.01 -20.64 -2.35
C TRP A 80 -15.54 -21.08 -3.72
N ASP A 81 -16.74 -21.65 -3.78
CA ASP A 81 -17.36 -22.05 -5.04
C ASP A 81 -17.61 -20.85 -5.95
N LYS A 82 -18.07 -19.73 -5.38
CA LYS A 82 -18.24 -18.47 -6.11
C LYS A 82 -16.91 -17.92 -6.60
N ILE A 83 -15.87 -17.97 -5.76
CA ILE A 83 -14.52 -17.53 -6.12
C ILE A 83 -13.93 -18.38 -7.24
N ALA A 84 -14.22 -19.70 -7.26
CA ALA A 84 -13.73 -20.62 -8.28
C ALA A 84 -14.30 -20.38 -9.69
N GLU A 85 -15.39 -19.60 -9.82
CA GLU A 85 -15.92 -19.13 -11.10
C GLU A 85 -15.01 -18.09 -11.80
N TYR A 86 -14.02 -17.55 -11.09
CA TYR A 86 -13.10 -16.51 -11.59
C TYR A 86 -11.73 -17.10 -11.90
N ASP A 87 -10.96 -16.43 -12.77
CA ASP A 87 -9.60 -16.85 -13.14
C ASP A 87 -8.56 -16.37 -12.13
N GLU A 88 -8.78 -15.19 -11.56
CA GLU A 88 -7.88 -14.56 -10.58
C GLU A 88 -8.63 -13.97 -9.40
N LEU A 89 -8.04 -14.09 -8.21
CA LEU A 89 -8.47 -13.52 -6.95
C LEU A 89 -7.55 -12.37 -6.55
N LEU A 90 -8.09 -11.16 -6.46
CA LEU A 90 -7.38 -9.99 -5.95
C LEU A 90 -7.64 -9.82 -4.45
N LEU A 91 -6.57 -9.74 -3.66
CA LEU A 91 -6.61 -9.31 -2.26
C LEU A 91 -6.09 -7.88 -2.19
N VAL A 92 -6.99 -6.93 -1.92
CA VAL A 92 -6.68 -5.50 -1.94
C VAL A 92 -7.11 -4.89 -0.61
N ASN A 93 -6.32 -3.96 -0.10
CA ASN A 93 -6.72 -3.15 1.05
C ASN A 93 -6.63 -1.65 0.76
N ASP A 94 -7.21 -0.87 1.67
CA ASP A 94 -7.32 0.58 1.53
C ASP A 94 -6.08 1.37 2.00
N SER A 95 -4.95 0.70 2.29
CA SER A 95 -3.79 1.32 2.94
C SER A 95 -3.02 2.33 2.07
N CYS A 96 -3.45 2.50 0.82
CA CYS A 96 -2.87 3.36 -0.20
C CYS A 96 -3.90 4.36 -0.73
N PHE A 97 -3.41 5.54 -1.13
CA PHE A 97 -4.08 6.38 -2.09
C PHE A 97 -3.79 5.89 -3.51
N GLY A 98 -4.78 5.93 -4.37
CA GLY A 98 -4.67 5.61 -5.78
C GLY A 98 -5.95 4.95 -6.32
N PRO A 99 -5.86 4.42 -7.54
CA PRO A 99 -4.67 4.44 -8.38
C PRO A 99 -4.40 5.86 -8.93
N LEU A 100 -3.14 6.31 -8.93
CA LEU A 100 -2.78 7.67 -9.38
C LEU A 100 -2.85 7.85 -10.91
N PHE A 101 -3.01 6.75 -11.64
CA PHE A 101 -3.22 6.63 -13.08
C PHE A 101 -3.90 5.27 -13.34
N SER A 102 -4.39 5.03 -14.56
CA SER A 102 -5.11 3.78 -14.87
C SER A 102 -4.32 2.52 -14.51
N LEU A 103 -5.01 1.52 -13.93
CA LEU A 103 -4.45 0.21 -13.64
C LEU A 103 -4.28 -0.66 -14.89
N SER A 104 -4.74 -0.22 -16.07
CA SER A 104 -4.60 -0.99 -17.31
C SER A 104 -3.16 -1.41 -17.56
N SER A 105 -2.20 -0.50 -17.43
CA SER A 105 -0.77 -0.78 -17.59
C SER A 105 -0.21 -1.79 -16.58
N VAL A 106 -0.82 -1.90 -15.39
CA VAL A 106 -0.45 -2.89 -14.39
C VAL A 106 -0.94 -4.26 -14.83
N PHE A 107 -2.23 -4.38 -15.15
CA PHE A 107 -2.83 -5.65 -15.56
C PHE A 107 -2.26 -6.14 -16.89
N GLU A 108 -2.15 -5.28 -17.91
CA GLU A 108 -1.53 -5.63 -19.20
C GLU A 108 -0.13 -6.18 -19.04
N LYS A 109 0.69 -5.56 -18.17
CA LYS A 109 2.04 -6.05 -17.88
C LYS A 109 1.98 -7.41 -17.19
N MET A 110 1.17 -7.54 -16.14
CA MET A 110 1.18 -8.74 -15.30
C MET A 110 0.47 -9.94 -15.95
N ASP A 111 -0.46 -9.71 -16.87
CA ASP A 111 -1.08 -10.75 -17.70
C ASP A 111 -0.07 -11.43 -18.63
N GLY A 112 0.99 -10.70 -19.02
CA GLY A 112 2.11 -11.24 -19.78
C GLY A 112 3.20 -11.94 -18.94
N VAL A 113 3.06 -11.98 -17.61
CA VAL A 113 4.05 -12.61 -16.71
C VAL A 113 3.60 -14.02 -16.33
N GLU A 114 4.44 -15.00 -16.66
CA GLU A 114 4.26 -16.38 -16.22
C GLU A 114 4.58 -16.50 -14.71
N CYS A 115 3.52 -16.50 -13.91
CA CYS A 115 3.55 -16.68 -12.48
C CYS A 115 2.18 -17.15 -11.98
N ASP A 116 2.15 -17.74 -10.79
CA ASP A 116 0.94 -18.20 -10.10
C ASP A 116 0.36 -17.12 -9.19
N VAL A 117 1.23 -16.28 -8.63
CA VAL A 117 0.85 -15.15 -7.78
C VAL A 117 1.73 -13.95 -8.09
N TRP A 118 1.14 -12.76 -8.04
CA TRP A 118 1.89 -11.53 -8.07
C TRP A 118 1.39 -10.49 -7.07
N GLY A 119 2.31 -9.61 -6.65
CA GLY A 119 1.98 -8.45 -5.83
C GLY A 119 2.37 -7.15 -6.52
N ILE A 120 1.70 -6.04 -6.18
CA ILE A 120 2.05 -4.75 -6.78
C ILE A 120 3.47 -4.30 -6.38
N ALA A 121 3.96 -4.75 -5.22
CA ALA A 121 5.26 -4.40 -4.68
C ALA A 121 5.90 -5.58 -3.95
N LYS A 122 7.23 -5.73 -4.10
CA LYS A 122 8.03 -6.74 -3.40
C LYS A 122 9.28 -6.14 -2.76
N ASN A 123 9.56 -6.55 -1.52
CA ASN A 123 10.86 -6.39 -0.88
C ASN A 123 11.47 -7.77 -0.63
N LYS A 124 11.53 -8.22 0.63
CA LYS A 124 11.86 -9.61 0.95
C LYS A 124 10.74 -10.52 0.49
N PHE A 125 9.51 -10.09 0.73
CA PHE A 125 8.27 -10.79 0.43
C PHE A 125 7.34 -9.91 -0.40
N LEU A 126 6.27 -10.51 -0.97
CA LEU A 126 5.19 -9.77 -1.61
C LEU A 126 4.45 -8.95 -0.55
N MET A 127 4.13 -7.70 -0.87
CA MET A 127 3.44 -6.82 0.08
C MET A 127 1.93 -6.99 -0.08
N SER A 128 1.25 -7.37 0.99
CA SER A 128 -0.14 -7.86 1.01
C SER A 128 -1.24 -6.83 0.69
N PHE A 129 -0.89 -5.56 0.48
CA PHE A 129 -1.90 -4.52 0.23
C PHE A 129 -2.51 -4.57 -1.19
N PHE A 130 -1.88 -5.32 -2.09
CA PHE A 130 -2.41 -5.64 -3.41
C PHE A 130 -1.72 -6.91 -3.91
N LEU A 131 -2.45 -8.02 -3.87
CA LEU A 131 -2.03 -9.32 -4.40
C LEU A 131 -3.04 -9.81 -5.43
N CYS A 132 -2.55 -10.58 -6.40
CA CYS A 132 -3.35 -11.28 -7.39
C CYS A 132 -2.93 -12.75 -7.41
N LEU A 133 -3.87 -13.63 -7.10
CA LEU A 133 -3.68 -15.06 -6.95
C LEU A 133 -4.41 -15.76 -8.09
N LYS A 134 -3.74 -16.65 -8.83
CA LYS A 134 -4.38 -17.47 -9.86
C LYS A 134 -5.03 -18.71 -9.26
N LYS A 135 -5.84 -19.41 -10.08
CA LYS A 135 -6.63 -20.60 -9.72
C LYS A 135 -5.90 -21.62 -8.86
N ASN A 136 -4.67 -21.98 -9.22
CA ASN A 136 -3.89 -22.96 -8.46
C ASN A 136 -3.56 -22.48 -7.03
N VAL A 137 -3.34 -21.18 -6.84
CA VAL A 137 -3.02 -20.61 -5.52
C VAL A 137 -4.26 -20.51 -4.64
N PHE A 138 -5.38 -19.99 -5.15
CA PHE A 138 -6.59 -19.87 -4.31
C PHE A 138 -7.35 -21.19 -4.11
N ASN A 139 -6.99 -22.24 -4.87
CA ASN A 139 -7.41 -23.61 -4.60
C ASN A 139 -6.46 -24.37 -3.66
N ASP A 140 -5.32 -23.78 -3.27
CA ASP A 140 -4.41 -24.38 -2.28
C ASP A 140 -5.12 -24.52 -0.93
N THR A 141 -5.19 -25.76 -0.44
CA THR A 141 -5.81 -26.09 0.84
C THR A 141 -5.16 -25.33 2.00
N LYS A 142 -3.85 -25.07 1.96
CA LYS A 142 -3.15 -24.31 3.00
C LYS A 142 -3.60 -22.85 3.02
N LEU A 143 -3.83 -22.24 1.85
CA LEU A 143 -4.37 -20.88 1.78
C LEU A 143 -5.80 -20.83 2.35
N ARG A 144 -6.64 -21.81 1.99
CA ARG A 144 -8.03 -21.85 2.50
C ARG A 144 -8.05 -22.06 4.02
N GLN A 145 -7.22 -22.97 4.54
CA GLN A 145 -7.06 -23.20 5.99
C GLN A 145 -6.53 -21.95 6.71
N PHE A 146 -5.62 -21.21 6.08
CA PHE A 146 -5.12 -19.94 6.64
C PHE A 146 -6.25 -18.95 6.91
N PHE A 147 -7.20 -18.78 5.99
CA PHE A 147 -8.34 -17.88 6.21
C PHE A 147 -9.32 -18.39 7.28
N GLN A 148 -9.53 -19.70 7.37
CA GLN A 148 -10.44 -20.32 8.35
C GLN A 148 -9.97 -20.16 9.79
N LYS A 149 -8.66 -20.11 10.02
CA LYS A 149 -8.07 -20.06 11.37
C LYS A 149 -7.79 -18.64 11.91
N LEU A 150 -8.22 -17.60 11.19
CA LEU A 150 -7.95 -16.22 11.61
C LEU A 150 -8.74 -15.86 12.86
N GLU A 151 -8.03 -15.39 13.89
CA GLU A 151 -8.60 -15.00 15.18
C GLU A 151 -8.48 -13.48 15.37
N SER A 152 -9.43 -12.91 16.12
CA SER A 152 -9.39 -11.49 16.49
C SER A 152 -8.29 -11.27 17.52
N SER A 153 -7.50 -10.21 17.34
CA SER A 153 -6.46 -9.85 18.29
C SER A 153 -6.21 -8.34 18.29
N ASP A 154 -5.99 -7.79 19.49
CA ASP A 154 -5.51 -6.41 19.64
C ASP A 154 -3.98 -6.32 19.53
N ASN A 155 -3.29 -7.46 19.52
CA ASN A 155 -1.84 -7.51 19.44
C ASN A 155 -1.37 -7.44 17.98
N LYS A 156 -0.73 -6.33 17.63
CA LYS A 156 -0.15 -6.10 16.28
C LYS A 156 0.83 -7.19 15.83
N ILE A 157 1.48 -7.89 16.77
CA ILE A 157 2.43 -8.96 16.46
C ILE A 157 1.73 -10.14 15.77
N VAL A 158 0.49 -10.46 16.17
CA VAL A 158 -0.28 -11.55 15.55
C VAL A 158 -0.46 -11.34 14.05
N PHE A 159 -0.68 -10.09 13.63
CA PHE A 159 -0.81 -9.76 12.20
C PHE A 159 0.52 -9.83 11.44
N LEU A 160 1.66 -9.65 12.12
CA LEU A 160 2.97 -9.91 11.51
C LEU A 160 3.16 -11.41 11.29
N ASP A 161 2.68 -12.25 12.20
CA ASP A 161 2.71 -13.71 12.03
C ASP A 161 1.79 -14.14 10.87
N TYR A 162 0.61 -13.53 10.73
CA TYR A 162 -0.27 -13.77 9.57
C TYR A 162 0.36 -13.29 8.25
N GLU A 163 1.01 -12.13 8.23
CA GLU A 163 1.78 -11.70 7.05
C GLU A 163 2.87 -12.70 6.69
N LYS A 164 3.61 -13.19 7.69
CA LYS A 164 4.68 -14.17 7.48
C LYS A 164 4.12 -15.48 6.95
N GLU A 165 3.07 -16.01 7.57
CA GLU A 165 2.47 -17.28 7.16
C GLU A 165 1.86 -17.20 5.76
N LEU A 166 1.15 -16.12 5.44
CA LEU A 166 0.63 -15.91 4.08
C LEU A 166 1.79 -15.94 3.08
N ASN A 167 2.90 -15.26 3.36
CA ASN A 167 4.06 -15.29 2.48
C ASN A 167 4.68 -16.69 2.38
N ASP A 168 4.79 -17.45 3.48
CA ASP A 168 5.29 -18.84 3.48
C ASP A 168 4.39 -19.79 2.66
N ILE A 169 3.10 -19.47 2.50
CA ILE A 169 2.18 -20.18 1.59
C ILE A 169 2.44 -19.73 0.16
N LEU A 170 2.47 -18.42 -0.11
CA LEU A 170 2.63 -17.88 -1.46
C LEU A 170 3.99 -18.25 -2.09
N GLU A 171 5.08 -18.27 -1.31
CA GLU A 171 6.42 -18.61 -1.79
C GLU A 171 6.57 -20.06 -2.26
N LYS A 172 5.59 -20.93 -1.99
CA LYS A 172 5.53 -22.30 -2.56
C LYS A 172 5.05 -22.31 -4.02
N HIS A 173 4.55 -21.18 -4.50
CA HIS A 173 4.09 -20.96 -5.87
C HIS A 173 5.04 -20.01 -6.60
N THR A 174 4.96 -19.97 -7.93
CA THR A 174 5.78 -19.04 -8.71
C THR A 174 5.31 -17.60 -8.48
N CYS A 175 6.21 -16.77 -7.92
CA CYS A 175 5.89 -15.41 -7.48
C CYS A 175 6.50 -14.36 -8.41
N ALA A 176 5.71 -13.35 -8.79
CA ALA A 176 6.18 -12.15 -9.48
C ALA A 176 5.80 -10.86 -8.74
N ALA A 177 6.38 -9.75 -9.16
CA ALA A 177 6.01 -8.44 -8.64
C ALA A 177 5.99 -7.39 -9.74
N PHE A 178 5.01 -6.49 -9.71
CA PHE A 178 4.97 -5.37 -10.65
C PHE A 178 6.16 -4.43 -10.45
N LEU A 179 6.48 -4.14 -9.19
CA LEU A 179 7.64 -3.36 -8.79
C LEU A 179 8.43 -4.05 -7.66
N ASP A 180 9.68 -4.38 -7.95
CA ASP A 180 10.66 -4.83 -6.97
C ASP A 180 11.92 -3.95 -7.02
N LYS A 181 12.95 -4.32 -6.25
CA LYS A 181 14.21 -3.58 -6.18
C LYS A 181 14.92 -3.49 -7.54
N GLU A 182 14.99 -4.58 -8.30
CA GLU A 182 15.73 -4.61 -9.56
C GLU A 182 14.98 -3.84 -10.66
N THR A 183 13.66 -4.01 -10.72
CA THR A 183 12.76 -3.21 -11.57
C THR A 183 12.87 -1.71 -11.23
N LEU A 184 12.84 -1.34 -9.95
CA LEU A 184 13.02 0.04 -9.51
C LEU A 184 14.36 0.62 -9.99
N LYS A 185 15.44 -0.16 -9.86
CA LYS A 185 16.78 0.26 -10.29
C LYS A 185 16.85 0.49 -11.80
N GLN A 186 16.23 -0.39 -12.59
CA GLN A 186 16.15 -0.26 -14.04
C GLN A 186 15.32 0.96 -14.46
N LEU A 187 14.09 1.09 -13.93
CA LEU A 187 13.18 2.19 -14.24
C LEU A 187 13.80 3.54 -13.87
N TYR A 188 14.43 3.65 -12.71
CA TYR A 188 15.09 4.89 -12.31
C TYR A 188 16.27 5.24 -13.22
N LYS A 189 17.08 4.24 -13.64
CA LYS A 189 18.19 4.47 -14.57
C LYS A 189 17.68 5.03 -15.90
N GLN A 190 16.60 4.48 -16.43
CA GLN A 190 15.97 4.92 -17.69
C GLN A 190 15.34 6.31 -17.56
N ASN A 191 14.69 6.62 -16.43
CA ASN A 191 13.89 7.83 -16.26
C ASN A 191 14.59 8.94 -15.45
N LYS A 192 15.88 8.82 -15.17
CA LYS A 192 16.65 9.71 -14.28
C LYS A 192 16.53 11.20 -14.62
N LYS A 193 16.52 11.55 -15.92
CA LYS A 193 16.39 12.94 -16.39
C LYS A 193 14.99 13.48 -16.09
N PHE A 194 13.96 12.70 -16.40
CA PHE A 194 12.56 13.04 -16.13
C PHE A 194 12.31 13.23 -14.63
N VAL A 195 12.72 12.26 -13.80
CA VAL A 195 12.57 12.35 -12.33
C VAL A 195 13.18 13.63 -11.77
N ARG A 196 14.39 13.99 -12.21
CA ARG A 196 15.05 15.23 -11.77
C ARG A 196 14.33 16.48 -12.23
N LYS A 197 13.77 16.50 -13.44
CA LYS A 197 12.97 17.61 -13.95
C LYS A 197 11.71 17.80 -13.10
N SER A 198 10.98 16.73 -12.81
CA SER A 198 9.78 16.76 -11.98
C SER A 198 10.09 17.26 -10.56
N LEU A 199 11.16 16.75 -9.95
CA LEU A 199 11.62 17.21 -8.64
C LEU A 199 11.92 18.72 -8.58
N ARG A 200 12.47 19.30 -9.65
CA ARG A 200 12.78 20.73 -9.71
C ARG A 200 11.52 21.61 -9.70
N SER A 201 10.41 21.12 -10.26
CA SER A 201 9.13 21.84 -10.33
C SER A 201 8.42 21.93 -8.97
N VAL A 202 8.65 20.95 -8.10
CA VAL A 202 7.96 20.86 -6.80
C VAL A 202 8.82 21.42 -5.68
N PHE A 203 10.10 21.05 -5.64
CA PHE A 203 10.98 21.26 -4.49
C PHE A 203 12.03 22.37 -4.71
N PRO A 204 12.24 23.25 -3.71
CA PRO A 204 13.37 24.18 -3.67
C PRO A 204 14.72 23.45 -3.74
N TRP A 205 15.73 24.11 -4.32
CA TRP A 205 17.09 23.56 -4.50
C TRP A 205 17.67 22.85 -3.25
N PRO A 206 17.62 23.42 -2.02
CA PRO A 206 18.26 22.79 -0.86
C PRO A 206 17.59 21.46 -0.49
N LEU A 207 16.26 21.37 -0.69
CA LEU A 207 15.49 20.19 -0.30
C LEU A 207 15.68 19.00 -1.25
N ARG A 208 16.10 19.27 -2.50
CA ARG A 208 16.36 18.23 -3.50
C ARG A 208 17.45 17.25 -3.05
N TRP A 209 18.37 17.69 -2.20
CA TRP A 209 19.42 16.83 -1.65
C TRP A 209 18.86 15.69 -0.78
N PHE A 210 17.74 15.92 -0.10
CA PHE A 210 17.04 14.91 0.72
C PHE A 210 16.16 13.94 -0.08
N LEU A 211 16.05 14.13 -1.41
CA LEU A 211 15.19 13.35 -2.32
C LEU A 211 16.02 12.41 -3.22
N ARG A 212 17.22 12.05 -2.77
CA ARG A 212 18.09 11.11 -3.49
C ARG A 212 17.53 9.68 -3.39
N ILE A 213 17.16 9.10 -4.53
CA ILE A 213 16.70 7.70 -4.59
C ILE A 213 17.85 6.77 -4.27
N ARG A 214 17.58 5.83 -3.35
CA ARG A 214 18.41 4.67 -3.10
C ARG A 214 17.68 3.47 -3.66
N THR A 215 18.05 3.05 -4.87
CA THR A 215 17.45 1.90 -5.56
C THR A 215 17.86 0.54 -4.96
N ASN A 216 18.38 0.50 -3.75
CA ASN A 216 18.82 -0.73 -3.08
C ASN A 216 17.69 -1.40 -2.29
N LYS A 217 16.58 -0.71 -2.05
CA LYS A 217 15.39 -1.23 -1.39
C LYS A 217 14.16 -0.46 -1.87
N LEU A 218 13.01 -1.12 -2.00
CA LEU A 218 11.76 -0.43 -2.29
C LEU A 218 11.22 0.23 -1.01
N ARG A 219 11.04 1.55 -1.04
CA ARG A 219 10.62 2.34 0.12
C ARG A 219 9.29 3.04 -0.17
N LEU A 220 8.27 2.69 0.59
CA LEU A 220 6.91 3.18 0.39
C LEU A 220 6.49 4.28 1.38
N TYR A 221 7.30 4.56 2.39
CA TYR A 221 6.92 5.42 3.53
C TYR A 221 7.82 6.64 3.76
N ASP A 222 8.96 6.72 3.07
CA ASP A 222 9.87 7.86 3.16
C ASP A 222 9.87 8.67 1.87
N ASN A 223 10.70 9.71 1.79
CA ASN A 223 10.79 10.63 0.66
C ASN A 223 10.83 9.96 -0.72
N GLU A 224 11.38 8.75 -0.81
CA GLU A 224 11.53 8.02 -2.06
C GLU A 224 10.18 7.54 -2.62
N ALA A 225 9.16 7.39 -1.76
CA ALA A 225 7.82 7.00 -2.16
C ALA A 225 7.17 7.99 -3.15
N LEU A 226 7.46 9.29 -3.03
CA LEU A 226 6.97 10.31 -3.98
C LEU A 226 7.53 10.11 -5.38
N LEU A 227 8.61 9.36 -5.54
CA LEU A 227 9.25 9.21 -6.84
C LEU A 227 8.73 7.99 -7.59
N LEU A 228 8.05 7.08 -6.89
CA LEU A 228 7.50 5.86 -7.49
C LEU A 228 6.42 6.16 -8.54
N PRO A 229 5.50 7.13 -8.36
CA PRO A 229 4.54 7.50 -9.41
C PRO A 229 5.22 7.96 -10.72
N LEU A 230 6.36 8.66 -10.64
CA LEU A 230 7.13 9.06 -11.83
C LEU A 230 7.76 7.87 -12.57
N LEU A 231 7.77 6.70 -11.95
CA LEU A 231 8.29 5.46 -12.50
C LEU A 231 7.15 4.48 -12.84
N GLY A 232 5.89 4.96 -12.86
CA GLY A 232 4.74 4.13 -13.20
C GLY A 232 4.26 3.23 -12.05
N PHE A 233 4.52 3.58 -10.78
CA PHE A 233 3.90 2.93 -9.64
C PHE A 233 2.60 3.63 -9.18
N PRO A 234 1.44 2.95 -9.15
CA PRO A 234 0.13 3.61 -9.09
C PRO A 234 -0.31 4.04 -7.71
N PHE A 235 0.50 3.85 -6.67
CA PHE A 235 0.04 4.04 -5.28
C PHE A 235 0.99 4.90 -4.44
N LEU A 236 0.41 5.61 -3.48
CA LEU A 236 1.13 6.24 -2.37
C LEU A 236 0.55 5.74 -1.04
N LYS A 237 1.40 5.28 -0.11
CA LYS A 237 0.93 4.81 1.20
C LYS A 237 0.33 5.95 2.02
N LYS A 238 -0.85 5.74 2.63
CA LYS A 238 -1.48 6.72 3.53
C LYS A 238 -0.52 7.14 4.66
N ALA A 239 0.13 6.18 5.28
CA ALA A 239 1.09 6.40 6.37
C ALA A 239 2.30 7.26 5.97
N ALA A 240 2.66 7.32 4.68
CA ALA A 240 3.74 8.18 4.21
C ALA A 240 3.42 9.67 4.44
N PHE A 241 2.15 10.06 4.33
CA PHE A 241 1.69 11.44 4.59
C PHE A 241 1.61 11.81 6.07
N LEU A 242 1.79 10.82 6.96
CA LEU A 242 1.87 11.02 8.42
C LEU A 242 3.32 10.92 8.94
N ASN A 243 4.28 10.55 8.09
CA ASN A 243 5.67 10.40 8.47
C ASN A 243 6.36 11.77 8.62
N ALA A 244 6.41 12.28 9.86
CA ALA A 244 7.02 13.55 10.22
C ALA A 244 8.52 13.65 9.87
N THR A 245 9.22 12.53 9.70
CA THR A 245 10.65 12.51 9.33
C THR A 245 10.90 12.63 7.83
N SER A 246 9.82 12.76 7.05
CA SER A 246 9.83 12.88 5.60
C SER A 246 9.28 14.24 5.14
N LEU A 247 9.55 14.59 3.89
CA LEU A 247 9.03 15.77 3.21
C LEU A 247 7.60 15.55 2.70
N ILE A 248 7.06 14.34 2.74
CA ILE A 248 5.75 13.97 2.19
C ILE A 248 4.61 14.75 2.85
N PRO A 249 4.53 14.88 4.18
CA PRO A 249 3.47 15.67 4.82
C PRO A 249 3.45 17.14 4.36
N THR A 250 4.61 17.68 3.95
CA THR A 250 4.77 19.09 3.57
C THR A 250 4.57 19.30 2.07
N TYR A 251 5.15 18.43 1.23
CA TYR A 251 5.22 18.62 -0.23
C TYR A 251 4.43 17.59 -1.02
N GLY A 252 3.90 16.53 -0.41
CA GLY A 252 3.23 15.42 -1.10
C GLY A 252 2.01 15.87 -1.90
N LEU A 253 1.16 16.75 -1.36
CA LEU A 253 0.01 17.29 -2.09
C LEU A 253 0.42 18.12 -3.31
N LYS A 254 1.44 18.98 -3.15
CA LYS A 254 2.01 19.75 -4.27
C LYS A 254 2.62 18.84 -5.32
N PHE A 255 3.28 17.76 -4.88
CA PHE A 255 3.82 16.75 -5.77
C PHE A 255 2.72 16.09 -6.59
N VAL A 256 1.68 15.56 -5.94
CA VAL A 256 0.54 14.90 -6.60
C VAL A 256 -0.10 15.84 -7.62
N LYS A 257 -0.41 17.08 -7.22
CA LYS A 257 -0.98 18.11 -8.10
C LYS A 257 -0.13 18.40 -9.35
N ASN A 258 1.19 18.41 -9.23
CA ASN A 258 2.09 18.85 -10.30
C ASN A 258 2.66 17.71 -11.14
N CYS A 259 2.53 16.46 -10.69
CA CYS A 259 3.25 15.33 -11.29
C CYS A 259 2.36 14.14 -11.64
N THR A 260 1.06 14.18 -11.30
CA THR A 260 0.09 13.11 -11.56
C THR A 260 -1.27 13.71 -11.90
N ASP A 261 -2.16 12.91 -12.50
CA ASP A 261 -3.54 13.31 -12.79
C ASP A 261 -4.50 13.06 -11.61
N TYR A 262 -3.97 12.57 -10.49
CA TYR A 262 -4.74 12.25 -9.29
C TYR A 262 -5.16 13.52 -8.56
N ASP A 263 -6.45 13.61 -8.19
CA ASP A 263 -6.97 14.76 -7.46
C ASP A 263 -6.36 14.84 -6.04
N PRO A 264 -5.60 15.90 -5.71
CA PRO A 264 -5.00 16.06 -4.39
C PRO A 264 -6.03 16.21 -3.26
N THR A 265 -7.30 16.55 -3.55
CA THR A 265 -8.35 16.66 -2.53
C THR A 265 -8.73 15.31 -1.92
N LEU A 266 -8.59 14.22 -2.68
CA LEU A 266 -8.79 12.85 -2.21
C LEU A 266 -7.78 12.47 -1.10
N ILE A 267 -6.62 13.14 -1.09
CA ILE A 267 -5.62 12.98 -0.02
C ILE A 267 -5.90 13.97 1.10
N SER A 268 -6.05 15.26 0.79
CA SER A 268 -6.11 16.30 1.81
C SER A 268 -7.36 16.22 2.71
N SER A 269 -8.47 15.66 2.19
CA SER A 269 -9.72 15.49 2.94
C SER A 269 -9.59 14.56 4.15
N ILE A 270 -8.65 13.60 4.11
CA ILE A 270 -8.45 12.63 5.20
C ILE A 270 -7.27 12.97 6.10
N LEU A 271 -6.37 13.85 5.67
CA LEU A 271 -5.22 14.23 6.48
C LEU A 271 -5.67 15.13 7.64
N PRO A 272 -5.07 14.99 8.83
CA PRO A 272 -5.35 15.89 9.94
C PRO A 272 -5.21 17.35 9.50
N LYS A 273 -6.22 18.18 9.82
CA LYS A 273 -6.19 19.64 9.55
C LYS A 273 -5.04 20.33 10.28
N GLU A 274 -4.49 19.68 11.30
CA GLU A 274 -3.33 20.15 12.04
C GLU A 274 -2.11 20.28 11.12
N CYS A 275 -1.52 21.46 11.22
CA CYS A 275 -0.30 21.90 10.58
C CYS A 275 -0.47 22.37 9.13
N THR A 276 -0.56 23.69 8.99
CA THR A 276 -0.25 24.43 7.76
C THR A 276 1.15 24.06 7.25
N GLY A 277 1.45 24.30 5.96
CA GLY A 277 2.72 23.89 5.34
C GLY A 277 3.98 24.35 6.09
N LYS A 278 3.95 25.52 6.76
CA LYS A 278 5.07 25.99 7.60
C LYS A 278 5.24 25.17 8.88
N GLN A 279 4.15 24.85 9.59
CA GLN A 279 4.19 24.06 10.83
C GLN A 279 4.66 22.62 10.55
N ARG A 280 4.21 22.01 9.44
CA ARG A 280 4.70 20.67 9.03
C ARG A 280 6.19 20.68 8.72
N PHE A 281 6.69 21.74 8.08
CA PHE A 281 8.11 21.87 7.78
C PHE A 281 8.97 22.04 9.04
N LEU A 282 8.52 22.85 10.01
CA LEU A 282 9.20 22.99 11.31
C LEU A 282 9.25 21.66 12.06
N LYS A 283 8.14 20.92 12.10
CA LYS A 283 8.08 19.56 12.68
C LYS A 283 9.03 18.59 11.97
N TYR A 284 9.14 18.68 10.65
CA TYR A 284 10.12 17.89 9.89
C TYR A 284 11.56 18.22 10.32
N LEU A 285 11.92 19.50 10.43
CA LEU A 285 13.25 19.90 10.86
C LEU A 285 13.56 19.42 12.28
N SER A 286 12.63 19.58 13.22
CA SER A 286 12.82 19.15 14.62
C SER A 286 13.04 17.64 14.73
N GLU A 287 12.22 16.83 14.06
CA GLU A 287 12.37 15.37 14.07
C GLU A 287 13.66 14.90 13.38
N ARG A 288 14.10 15.59 12.33
CA ARG A 288 15.39 15.30 11.67
C ARG A 288 16.58 15.58 12.57
N VAL A 289 16.58 16.71 13.29
CA VAL A 289 17.62 17.03 14.28
C VAL A 289 17.64 15.99 15.39
N ARG A 290 16.46 15.62 15.93
CA ARG A 290 16.34 14.58 16.95
C ARG A 290 16.95 13.25 16.51
N LEU A 291 16.63 12.77 15.31
CA LEU A 291 17.18 11.52 14.78
C LEU A 291 18.71 11.55 14.60
N ILE A 292 19.27 12.70 14.21
CA ILE A 292 20.73 12.86 14.11
C ILE A 292 21.37 12.75 15.50
N ILE A 293 20.78 13.41 16.50
CA ILE A 293 21.24 13.34 17.89
C ILE A 293 21.17 11.90 18.42
N GLU A 294 20.04 11.22 18.24
CA GLU A 294 19.85 9.82 18.68
C GLU A 294 20.84 8.87 18.00
N ARG A 295 21.08 9.04 16.69
CA ARG A 295 22.06 8.24 15.95
C ARG A 295 23.49 8.48 16.46
N ASN A 296 23.86 9.72 16.74
CA ASN A 296 25.16 10.05 17.31
C ASN A 296 25.31 9.49 18.73
N LYS A 297 24.27 9.57 19.57
CA LYS A 297 24.24 8.92 20.89
C LYS A 297 24.43 7.41 20.78
N TYR A 298 23.72 6.74 19.87
CA TYR A 298 23.88 5.31 19.64
C TYR A 298 25.31 4.95 19.20
N HIS A 299 25.91 5.72 18.28
CA HIS A 299 27.29 5.49 17.86
C HIS A 299 28.30 5.71 18.99
N LEU A 300 28.11 6.75 19.81
CA LEU A 300 28.90 6.98 21.02
C LEU A 300 28.76 5.81 22.00
N MET A 301 27.54 5.39 22.34
CA MET A 301 27.29 4.27 23.25
C MET A 301 27.90 2.96 22.74
N LYS A 302 27.81 2.68 21.44
CA LYS A 302 28.45 1.50 20.82
C LYS A 302 29.98 1.58 20.83
N HIS A 303 30.54 2.78 20.76
CA HIS A 303 31.98 2.99 20.88
C HIS A 303 32.44 2.77 22.34
N PHE A 304 31.71 3.30 23.31
CA PHE A 304 31.97 3.07 24.73
C PHE A 304 31.78 1.59 25.13
N SER A 305 30.74 0.91 24.65
CA SER A 305 30.50 -0.51 24.97
C SER A 305 31.54 -1.47 24.39
N LYS A 306 32.24 -1.07 23.31
CA LYS A 306 33.35 -1.84 22.74
C LYS A 306 34.67 -1.64 23.48
N ASN A 307 34.78 -0.59 24.29
CA ASN A 307 35.99 -0.20 25.01
C ASN A 307 35.90 -0.49 26.53
N ILE A 308 34.89 -1.22 27.00
CA ILE A 308 34.86 -1.73 28.37
C ILE A 308 35.71 -3.01 28.41
N PRO A 309 36.85 -3.03 29.12
CA PRO A 309 37.61 -4.27 29.30
C PRO A 309 36.72 -5.31 29.98
N LYS A 310 36.60 -6.49 29.38
CA LYS A 310 35.95 -7.63 30.02
C LYS A 310 36.73 -7.95 31.30
N ARG A 311 36.12 -7.69 32.45
CA ARG A 311 36.55 -8.27 33.74
C ARG A 311 36.08 -9.72 33.79
#